data_AF-A0A7C5XNV6-F1
#
_entry.id   AF-A0A7C5XNV6-F1
#
_cell.length_a   1.000
_cell.length_b   1.000
_cell.length_c   1.000
_cell.angle_alpha   90.00
_cell.angle_beta   90.00
_cell.angle_gamma   90.00
#
_symmetry.space_group_name_H-M   'P 1'
#
loop_
_entity.id
_entity.type
_entity.pdbx_description
1 polymer ?
#
loop_
_entity_poly.entity_id
_entity_poly.type
_entity_poly.pdbx_seq_one_letter_code
_entity_poly.pdbx_strand_id
1 'polypeptide(L)'
;MPMAREAAVGDPLAPLRREVRRLARRSDETTRLHRLSMVLLLEAGVAPRDAARWFGTGERTLRRWRAVYRSDGAAALARLPVTGRPCRLAPAQRRALARDLASPPERFGYDAPAWTGALVQDWLQVRFRVRLGLRQCQRLLRELTAGP
;
A
#
# COMPACT_ATOMS: atom_id res chain seq x y z
N MET A 1 -14.89 -23.08 -20.46
CA MET A 1 -14.70 -21.99 -21.44
C MET A 1 -13.23 -21.60 -21.48
N PRO A 2 -12.43 -22.13 -22.44
CA PRO A 2 -11.03 -21.75 -22.56
C PRO A 2 -10.93 -20.45 -23.35
N MET A 3 -10.54 -19.35 -22.69
CA MET A 3 -10.19 -18.11 -23.37
C MET A 3 -8.82 -18.31 -24.03
N ALA A 4 -8.86 -18.71 -25.30
CA ALA A 4 -7.70 -18.90 -26.14
C ALA A 4 -6.85 -17.63 -26.21
N ARG A 5 -5.55 -17.88 -26.23
CA ARG A 5 -4.45 -16.93 -26.24
C ARG A 5 -4.44 -16.11 -27.53
N GLU A 6 -4.35 -14.80 -27.37
CA GLU A 6 -3.80 -13.93 -28.40
C GLU A 6 -2.60 -13.21 -27.78
N ALA A 7 -1.41 -13.48 -28.32
CA ALA A 7 -0.18 -12.82 -27.95
C ALA A 7 -0.17 -11.43 -28.62
N ALA A 8 -0.91 -10.50 -28.04
CA ALA A 8 -0.88 -9.10 -28.44
C ALA A 8 0.47 -8.47 -28.04
N VAL A 9 1.03 -7.66 -28.94
CA VAL A 9 2.15 -6.76 -28.67
C VAL A 9 1.73 -5.82 -27.53
N GLY A 10 2.31 -6.04 -26.35
CA GLY A 10 1.94 -5.34 -25.12
C GLY A 10 0.77 -6.00 -24.37
N ASP A 11 0.79 -5.92 -23.04
CA ASP A 11 -0.29 -6.40 -22.17
C ASP A 11 -1.47 -5.39 -22.19
N PRO A 12 -2.56 -5.62 -22.94
CA PRO A 12 -3.64 -4.63 -23.11
C PRO A 12 -4.36 -4.34 -21.79
N LEU A 13 -4.27 -5.27 -20.83
CA LEU A 13 -4.86 -5.12 -19.51
C LEU A 13 -3.96 -4.37 -18.52
N ALA A 14 -2.73 -4.02 -18.89
CA ALA A 14 -1.78 -3.37 -17.98
C ALA A 14 -2.30 -2.07 -17.35
N PRO A 15 -2.97 -1.14 -18.09
CA PRO A 15 -3.55 0.07 -17.50
C PRO A 15 -4.66 -0.27 -16.49
N LEU A 16 -5.56 -1.19 -16.86
CA LEU A 16 -6.65 -1.62 -15.98
C LEU A 16 -6.13 -2.31 -14.70
N ARG A 17 -5.14 -3.20 -14.82
CA ARG A 17 -4.47 -3.83 -13.67
C ARG A 17 -3.82 -2.80 -12.74
N ARG A 18 -3.27 -1.72 -13.30
CA ARG A 18 -2.69 -0.63 -12.52
C ARG A 18 -3.77 0.13 -11.76
N GLU A 19 -4.88 0.43 -12.43
CA GLU A 19 -6.01 1.15 -11.84
C GLU A 19 -6.67 0.33 -10.72
N VAL A 20 -6.94 -0.96 -10.96
CA VAL A 20 -7.46 -1.88 -9.94
C VAL A 20 -6.52 -1.93 -8.73
N ARG A 21 -5.20 -2.08 -8.94
CA ARG A 21 -4.22 -2.11 -7.84
C ARG A 21 -4.14 -0.78 -7.08
N ARG A 22 -4.35 0.36 -7.75
CA ARG A 22 -4.40 1.68 -7.13
C ARG A 22 -5.64 1.81 -6.25
N LEU A 23 -6.81 1.47 -6.78
CA LEU A 23 -8.09 1.52 -6.07
C LEU A 23 -8.12 0.56 -4.89
N ALA A 24 -7.60 -0.66 -5.06
CA ALA A 24 -7.52 -1.66 -4.01
C ALA A 24 -6.70 -1.19 -2.79
N ARG A 25 -5.74 -0.27 -2.98
CA ARG A 25 -4.87 0.24 -1.89
C ARG A 25 -5.43 1.48 -1.19
N ARG A 26 -6.62 1.97 -1.56
CA ARG A 26 -7.20 3.20 -0.98
C ARG A 26 -7.68 3.03 0.45
N SER A 27 -8.14 1.83 0.81
CA SER A 27 -8.64 1.50 2.15
C SER A 27 -8.45 0.02 2.46
N ASP A 28 -8.55 -0.33 3.74
CA ASP A 28 -8.53 -1.74 4.17
C ASP A 28 -9.72 -2.51 3.58
N GLU A 29 -10.87 -1.87 3.43
CA GLU A 29 -12.07 -2.46 2.81
C GLU A 29 -11.84 -2.79 1.33
N THR A 30 -11.31 -1.83 0.56
CA THR A 30 -11.00 -2.05 -0.87
C THR A 30 -9.88 -3.07 -1.05
N THR A 31 -8.92 -3.13 -0.12
CA THR A 31 -7.88 -4.18 -0.11
C THR A 31 -8.51 -5.54 0.16
N ARG A 32 -9.41 -5.64 1.15
CA ARG A 32 -10.10 -6.88 1.50
C ARG A 32 -10.93 -7.38 0.33
N LEU A 33 -11.75 -6.50 -0.26
CA LEU A 33 -12.59 -6.83 -1.41
C LEU A 33 -11.75 -7.36 -2.57
N HIS A 34 -10.66 -6.67 -2.92
CA HIS A 34 -9.77 -7.11 -4.00
C HIS A 34 -9.16 -8.50 -3.72
N ARG A 35 -8.68 -8.75 -2.50
CA ARG A 35 -8.16 -10.06 -2.09
C ARG A 35 -9.24 -11.15 -2.14
N LEU A 36 -10.44 -10.84 -1.67
CA LEU A 36 -11.59 -11.75 -1.71
C LEU A 36 -11.98 -12.11 -3.13
N SER A 37 -11.99 -11.16 -4.07
CA SER A 37 -12.29 -11.44 -5.48
C SER A 37 -11.30 -12.45 -6.08
N MET A 38 -10.02 -12.35 -5.73
CA MET A 38 -9.02 -13.32 -6.18
C MET A 38 -9.20 -14.69 -5.52
N VAL A 39 -9.53 -14.74 -4.23
CA VAL A 39 -9.83 -16.00 -3.54
C VAL A 39 -11.09 -16.65 -4.09
N LEU A 40 -12.13 -15.88 -4.39
CA LEU A 40 -13.36 -16.35 -5.03
C LEU A 40 -13.06 -17.09 -6.34
N LEU A 41 -12.18 -16.54 -7.18
CA LEU A 41 -11.78 -17.19 -8.43
C LEU A 41 -11.06 -18.53 -8.18
N LEU A 42 -10.21 -18.60 -7.14
CA LEU A 42 -9.56 -19.86 -6.78
C LEU A 42 -10.53 -20.91 -6.24
N GLU A 43 -11.54 -20.50 -5.46
CA GLU A 43 -12.60 -21.39 -4.98
C GLU A 43 -13.53 -21.82 -6.12
N ALA A 44 -13.74 -20.98 -7.13
CA ALA A 44 -14.43 -21.32 -8.37
C ALA A 44 -13.63 -22.24 -9.32
N GLY A 45 -12.43 -22.68 -8.91
CA GLY A 45 -11.61 -23.64 -9.67
C GLY A 45 -10.65 -23.02 -10.67
N VAL A 46 -10.52 -21.69 -10.73
CA VAL A 46 -9.51 -21.05 -11.57
C VAL A 46 -8.11 -21.39 -11.06
N ALA A 47 -7.22 -21.81 -11.96
CA ALA A 47 -5.86 -22.15 -11.60
C ALA A 47 -5.10 -20.90 -11.07
N PRO A 48 -4.28 -21.03 -10.00
CA PRO A 48 -3.52 -19.91 -9.45
C PRO A 48 -2.62 -19.19 -10.46
N ARG A 49 -2.08 -19.92 -11.43
CA ARG A 49 -1.27 -19.36 -12.53
C ARG A 49 -2.05 -18.39 -13.41
N ASP A 50 -3.28 -18.77 -13.77
CA ASP A 50 -4.12 -17.96 -14.66
C ASP A 50 -4.64 -16.72 -13.92
N ALA A 51 -5.09 -16.91 -12.67
CA ALA A 51 -5.44 -15.79 -11.80
C ALA A 51 -4.24 -14.84 -11.57
N ALA A 52 -3.05 -15.37 -11.31
CA ALA A 52 -1.83 -14.58 -11.12
C ALA A 52 -1.54 -13.69 -12.34
N ARG A 53 -1.69 -14.25 -13.54
CA ARG A 53 -1.54 -13.51 -14.80
C ARG A 53 -2.56 -12.39 -14.91
N TRP A 54 -3.84 -12.65 -14.61
CA TRP A 54 -4.90 -11.63 -14.70
C TRP A 54 -4.74 -10.47 -13.73
N PHE A 55 -4.30 -10.72 -12.50
CA PHE A 55 -4.18 -9.68 -11.46
C PHE A 55 -2.77 -9.10 -11.31
N GLY A 56 -1.78 -9.64 -12.00
CA GLY A 56 -0.37 -9.26 -11.80
C GLY A 56 0.08 -9.50 -10.36
N THR A 57 -0.41 -10.57 -9.74
CA THR A 57 -0.11 -10.99 -8.35
C THR A 57 0.57 -12.36 -8.40
N GLY A 58 1.63 -12.58 -7.61
CA GLY A 58 2.34 -13.85 -7.63
C GLY A 58 1.47 -15.04 -7.17
N GLU A 59 1.64 -16.20 -7.81
CA GLU A 59 0.89 -17.42 -7.49
C GLU A 59 0.99 -17.81 -6.01
N ARG A 60 2.19 -17.67 -5.42
CA ARG A 60 2.44 -17.97 -4.01
C ARG A 60 1.63 -17.07 -3.07
N THR A 61 1.44 -15.80 -3.46
CA THR A 61 0.59 -14.85 -2.73
C THR A 61 -0.87 -15.25 -2.80
N LEU A 62 -1.35 -15.64 -3.98
CA LEU A 62 -2.73 -16.11 -4.15
C LEU A 62 -3.03 -17.37 -3.32
N ARG A 63 -2.11 -18.35 -3.34
CA ARG A 63 -2.21 -19.56 -2.51
C ARG A 63 -2.23 -19.22 -1.01
N ARG A 64 -1.37 -18.29 -0.57
CA ARG A 64 -1.37 -17.81 0.81
C ARG A 64 -2.70 -17.18 1.20
N TRP A 65 -3.27 -16.32 0.36
CA TRP A 65 -4.56 -15.70 0.62
C TRP A 65 -5.69 -16.73 0.69
N ARG A 66 -5.69 -17.72 -0.22
CA ARG A 66 -6.64 -18.84 -0.14
C ARG A 66 -6.52 -19.62 1.16
N ALA A 67 -5.29 -19.92 1.60
CA ALA A 67 -5.05 -20.65 2.84
C ALA A 67 -5.58 -19.86 4.06
N VAL A 68 -5.26 -18.56 4.15
CA VAL A 68 -5.74 -17.68 5.23
C VAL A 68 -7.25 -17.54 5.22
N TYR A 69 -7.86 -17.46 4.04
CA TYR A 69 -9.32 -17.43 3.94
C TYR A 69 -9.96 -18.72 4.47
N ARG A 70 -9.39 -19.88 4.12
CA ARG A 70 -9.89 -21.18 4.57
C ARG A 70 -9.69 -21.42 6.08
N SER A 71 -8.63 -20.87 6.68
CA SER A 71 -8.37 -21.00 8.12
C SER A 71 -9.14 -19.98 8.96
N ASP A 72 -9.08 -18.70 8.59
CA ASP A 72 -9.43 -17.58 9.46
C ASP A 72 -10.52 -16.66 8.87
N GLY A 73 -11.05 -17.03 7.70
CA GLY A 73 -12.14 -16.33 7.03
C GLY A 73 -11.78 -14.99 6.39
N ALA A 74 -12.81 -14.28 5.92
CA ALA A 74 -12.68 -13.05 5.16
C ALA A 74 -12.03 -11.89 5.95
N ALA A 75 -12.25 -11.83 7.27
CA ALA A 75 -11.72 -10.77 8.11
C ALA A 75 -10.19 -10.82 8.21
N ALA A 76 -9.60 -12.02 8.23
CA ALA A 76 -8.16 -12.21 8.32
C ALA A 76 -7.41 -11.76 7.07
N LEU A 77 -8.05 -11.84 5.89
CA LEU A 77 -7.49 -11.34 4.63
C LEU A 77 -7.20 -9.84 4.65
N ALA A 78 -7.93 -9.01 5.41
CA ALA A 78 -7.63 -7.59 5.53
C ALA A 78 -6.38 -7.32 6.38
N ARG A 79 -6.13 -8.16 7.39
CA ARG A 79 -5.03 -7.99 8.34
C ARG A 79 -3.70 -8.46 7.79
N LEU A 80 -3.69 -9.17 6.66
CA LEU A 80 -2.44 -9.59 6.05
C LEU A 80 -1.60 -8.37 5.65
N PRO A 81 -0.35 -8.28 6.12
CA PRO A 81 0.53 -7.18 5.76
C PRO A 81 0.64 -7.11 4.24
N VAL A 82 0.50 -5.90 3.70
CA VAL A 82 0.65 -5.65 2.28
C VAL A 82 2.05 -6.10 1.87
N THR A 83 2.14 -7.06 0.94
CA THR A 83 3.41 -7.56 0.44
C THR A 83 4.13 -6.42 -0.30
N GLY A 84 5.27 -6.00 0.25
CA GLY A 84 6.13 -4.92 -0.22
C GLY A 84 7.08 -4.53 0.92
N ARG A 85 8.17 -3.80 0.61
CA ARG A 85 9.02 -3.23 1.68
C ARG A 85 8.08 -2.44 2.60
N PRO A 86 8.02 -2.74 3.91
CA PRO A 86 7.16 -2.02 4.81
C PRO A 86 7.46 -0.53 4.64
N CYS A 87 6.43 0.25 4.34
CA CYS A 87 6.56 1.70 4.42
C CYS A 87 7.00 1.96 5.87
N ARG A 88 8.21 2.48 6.05
CA ARG A 88 8.80 2.70 7.39
C ARG A 88 7.91 3.57 8.28
N LEU A 89 6.96 4.29 7.68
CA LEU A 89 5.91 5.03 8.34
C LEU A 89 4.56 4.35 8.09
N ALA A 90 3.91 3.86 9.15
CA ALA A 90 2.57 3.27 9.06
C ALA A 90 1.54 4.32 8.59
N PRO A 91 0.41 3.91 7.97
CA PRO A 91 -0.61 4.85 7.50
C PRO A 91 -1.11 5.82 8.58
N ALA A 92 -1.29 5.33 9.81
CA ALA A 92 -1.69 6.14 10.95
C ALA A 92 -0.61 7.18 11.33
N GLN A 93 0.67 6.79 11.30
CA GLN A 93 1.80 7.69 11.56
C GLN A 93 1.93 8.75 10.46
N ARG A 94 1.68 8.40 9.19
CA ARG A 94 1.68 9.37 8.08
C ARG A 94 0.57 10.42 8.24
N ARG A 95 -0.63 10.01 8.67
CA ARG A 95 -1.74 10.95 8.97
C ARG A 95 -1.45 11.82 10.19
N ALA A 96 -0.82 11.27 11.22
CA ALA A 96 -0.37 12.05 12.37
C ALA A 96 0.69 13.08 11.96
N LEU A 97 1.71 12.66 11.22
CA LEU A 97 2.73 13.54 10.68
C LEU A 97 2.14 14.67 9.84
N ALA A 98 1.17 14.39 8.95
CA ALA A 98 0.51 15.42 8.16
C ALA A 98 -0.17 16.50 9.02
N ARG A 99 -0.78 16.11 10.15
CA ARG A 99 -1.39 17.05 11.11
C ARG A 99 -0.34 17.86 11.85
N ASP A 100 0.76 17.21 12.28
CA ASP A 100 1.87 17.90 12.95
C ASP A 100 2.50 18.95 12.03
N LEU A 101 2.74 18.59 10.77
CA LEU A 101 3.33 19.48 9.76
C LEU A 101 2.43 20.67 9.36
N ALA A 102 1.14 20.62 9.68
CA ALA A 102 0.22 21.75 9.48
C ALA A 102 0.35 22.83 10.56
N SER A 103 1.02 22.52 11.68
CA SER A 103 1.39 23.48 12.71
C SER A 103 2.86 23.92 12.52
N PRO A 104 3.22 25.12 12.95
CA PRO A 104 4.59 25.62 12.77
C PRO A 104 5.57 24.90 13.74
N PRO A 105 6.85 24.69 13.36
CA PRO A 105 7.81 23.85 14.11
C PRO A 105 8.02 24.25 15.57
N GLU A 106 7.82 25.53 15.90
CA GLU A 106 7.97 26.11 17.23
C GLU A 106 7.06 25.43 18.25
N ARG A 107 5.87 24.97 17.82
CA ARG A 107 4.95 24.20 18.67
C ARG A 107 5.50 22.83 19.07
N PHE A 108 6.54 22.36 18.38
CA PHE A 108 7.20 21.08 18.63
C PHE A 108 8.61 21.25 19.21
N GLY A 109 8.96 22.47 19.65
CA GLY A 109 10.23 22.76 20.31
C GLY A 109 11.38 23.07 19.35
N TYR A 110 11.10 23.33 18.07
CA TYR A 110 12.12 23.73 17.10
C TYR A 110 12.10 25.24 16.88
N ASP A 111 13.25 25.89 17.08
CA ASP A 111 13.44 27.30 16.73
C ASP A 111 13.72 27.45 15.24
N ALA A 112 12.66 27.38 14.43
CA ALA A 112 12.74 27.50 12.99
C ALA A 112 11.41 27.97 12.38
N PRO A 113 11.43 28.87 11.38
CA PRO A 113 10.22 29.50 10.83
C PRO A 113 9.37 28.56 9.96
N ALA A 114 9.91 27.39 9.57
CA ALA A 114 9.22 26.43 8.73
C ALA A 114 9.81 25.02 8.87
N TRP A 115 9.00 24.01 8.57
CA TRP A 115 9.46 22.63 8.52
C TRP A 115 10.51 22.45 7.44
N THR A 116 11.62 21.80 7.80
CA THR A 116 12.64 21.36 6.86
C THR A 116 12.77 19.84 6.89
N GLY A 117 13.40 19.26 5.88
CA GLY A 117 13.65 17.82 5.85
C GLY A 117 14.45 17.30 7.05
N ALA A 118 15.33 18.14 7.63
CA ALA A 118 16.09 17.81 8.83
C ALA A 118 15.20 17.80 10.08
N LEU A 119 14.34 18.80 10.24
CA LEU A 119 13.37 18.85 11.35
C LEU A 119 12.37 17.69 11.28
N VAL A 120 11.88 17.35 10.08
CA VAL A 120 11.02 16.17 9.88
C VAL A 120 11.77 14.88 10.25
N GLN A 121 13.05 14.76 9.92
CA GLN A 121 13.86 13.60 10.27
C GLN A 121 13.98 13.43 11.78
N ASP A 122 14.28 14.52 12.50
CA ASP A 122 14.38 14.50 13.94
C ASP A 122 13.03 14.21 14.60
N TRP A 123 11.96 14.89 14.16
CA TRP A 123 10.62 14.69 14.67
C TRP A 123 10.12 13.24 14.50
N LEU A 124 10.41 12.63 13.33
CA LEU A 124 10.11 11.22 13.08
C LEU A 124 10.81 10.28 14.07
N GLN A 125 12.05 10.61 14.45
CA GLN A 125 12.83 9.83 15.40
C GLN A 125 12.34 10.02 16.84
N VAL A 126 11.98 11.24 17.24
CA VAL A 126 11.48 11.56 18.58
C VAL A 126 10.07 10.99 18.79
N ARG A 127 9.14 11.30 17.87
CA ARG A 127 7.71 11.01 18.03
C ARG A 127 7.30 9.60 17.67
N PHE A 128 7.91 9.04 16.61
CA PHE A 128 7.51 7.75 16.03
C PHE A 128 8.59 6.67 16.13
N ARG A 129 9.79 7.01 16.63
CA ARG A 129 10.97 6.12 16.66
C ARG A 129 11.34 5.56 15.28
N VAL A 130 11.08 6.33 14.22
CA VAL A 130 11.33 5.95 12.82
C VAL A 130 12.55 6.70 12.28
N ARG A 131 13.55 5.95 11.82
CA ARG A 131 14.72 6.50 11.12
C ARG A 131 14.53 6.49 9.60
N LEU A 132 14.44 7.67 9.01
CA LEU A 132 14.47 7.90 7.56
C LEU A 132 15.72 8.69 7.16
N GLY A 133 16.17 8.52 5.92
CA GLY A 133 17.23 9.36 5.37
C GLY A 133 16.71 10.75 4.99
N LEU A 134 17.58 11.77 5.00
CA LEU A 134 17.21 13.16 4.73
C LEU A 134 16.40 13.35 3.43
N ARG A 135 16.82 12.71 2.32
CA ARG A 135 16.09 12.77 1.03
C ARG A 135 14.67 12.22 1.13
N GLN A 136 14.46 11.20 1.95
CA GLN A 136 13.13 10.62 2.18
C GLN A 136 12.26 11.57 2.99
N CYS A 137 12.83 12.26 3.99
CA CYS A 137 12.13 13.27 4.79
C CYS A 137 11.76 14.50 3.95
N GLN A 138 12.67 15.00 3.11
CA GLN A 138 12.39 16.10 2.17
C GLN A 138 11.27 15.73 1.19
N ARG A 139 11.27 14.50 0.69
CA ARG A 139 10.17 14.00 -0.16
C ARG A 139 8.86 13.94 0.62
N LEU A 140 8.86 13.37 1.83
CA LEU A 140 7.67 13.30 2.68
C LEU A 140 7.11 14.67 3.02
N LEU A 141 7.98 15.63 3.34
CA LEU A 141 7.59 17.01 3.59
C LEU A 141 6.85 17.57 2.38
N ARG A 142 7.45 17.52 1.18
CA ARG A 142 6.79 17.97 -0.06
C ARG A 142 5.46 17.26 -0.32
N GLU A 143 5.38 15.95 -0.14
CA GLU A 143 4.16 15.17 -0.36
C GLU A 143 3.02 15.49 0.63
N LEU A 144 3.34 16.01 1.81
CA LEU A 144 2.37 16.24 2.89
C LEU A 144 2.00 17.72 3.04
N THR A 145 2.86 18.64 2.59
CA THR A 145 2.61 20.08 2.64
C THR A 145 2.22 20.68 1.29
N ALA A 146 2.52 20.01 0.17
CA ALA A 146 1.82 20.31 -1.07
C ALA A 146 0.38 19.81 -0.89
N GLY A 147 -0.56 20.74 -0.74
CA GLY A 147 -1.99 20.43 -0.74
C GLY A 147 -2.43 19.70 -2.02
N PRO A 148 -3.66 19.17 -2.08
CA PRO A 148 -4.19 18.52 -3.29
C PRO A 148 -4.10 19.42 -4.53
#